data_AF-A0A6B3NCS8-F1
#
_entry.id   AF-A0A6B3NCS8-F1
#
_cell.length_a   1.000
_cell.length_b   1.000
_cell.length_c   1.000
_cell.angle_alpha   90.00
_cell.angle_beta   90.00
_cell.angle_gamma   90.00
#
_symmetry.space_group_name_H-M   'P 1'
#
loop_
_entity.id
_entity.type
_entity.pdbx_description
1 polymer ?
#
loop_
_entity_poly.entity_id
_entity_poly.type
_entity_poly.pdbx_seq_one_letter_code
_entity_poly.pdbx_strand_id
1 'polypeptide(L)'
;LQTTVVEVKGENSLEAITIANAATGEKQTLDANSLFIFIGAKPQTQWLEGLVERNEQGFILSGPDLRRDGHRPRGWRLERDPFLLESSVPGIFVAGDVRYNSVKRVASGVGEGSIAIMFVHRYLSEVRA
;
A
#
# COMPACT_ATOMS: atom_id res chain seq x y z
N LEU A 1 19.18 -2.45 -16.52
CA LEU A 1 19.06 -3.78 -17.16
C LEU A 1 17.62 -3.95 -17.62
N GLN A 2 17.38 -4.16 -18.91
CA GLN A 2 16.03 -4.44 -19.44
C GLN A 2 15.81 -5.96 -19.46
N THR A 3 15.92 -6.60 -18.30
CA THR A 3 15.99 -8.05 -18.19
C THR A 3 14.89 -8.55 -17.26
N THR A 4 14.12 -9.54 -17.71
CA THR A 4 13.02 -10.15 -16.94
C THR A 4 13.18 -11.66 -16.87
N VAL A 5 12.88 -12.26 -15.72
CA VAL A 5 12.76 -13.72 -15.59
C VAL A 5 11.48 -14.16 -16.31
N VAL A 6 11.61 -15.10 -17.25
CA VAL A 6 10.49 -15.60 -18.08
C VAL A 6 10.21 -17.09 -17.87
N GLU A 7 11.13 -17.83 -17.23
CA GLU A 7 10.97 -19.25 -16.93
C GLU A 7 11.80 -19.61 -15.69
N VAL A 8 11.31 -20.56 -14.91
CA VAL A 8 12.05 -21.22 -13.81
C VAL A 8 12.09 -22.72 -14.10
N LYS A 9 13.25 -23.35 -13.88
CA LYS A 9 13.50 -24.76 -14.22
C LYS A 9 14.03 -25.53 -13.03
N GLY A 10 13.61 -26.79 -12.93
CA GLY A 10 14.06 -27.75 -11.92
C GLY A 10 12.94 -28.74 -11.58
N GLU A 11 13.29 -29.89 -11.00
CA GLU A 11 12.32 -30.91 -10.61
C GLU A 11 11.86 -30.73 -9.15
N ASN A 12 12.77 -30.93 -8.20
CA ASN A 12 12.50 -30.83 -6.76
C ASN A 12 12.92 -29.49 -6.14
N SER A 13 13.83 -28.78 -6.82
CA SER A 13 14.37 -27.49 -6.41
C SER A 13 14.71 -26.65 -7.64
N LEU A 14 14.90 -25.35 -7.48
CA LEU A 14 15.35 -24.49 -8.57
C LEU A 14 16.75 -24.92 -9.02
N GLU A 15 16.93 -25.10 -10.33
CA GLU A 15 18.19 -25.45 -10.97
C GLU A 15 18.64 -24.35 -11.94
N ALA A 16 17.70 -23.71 -12.63
CA ALA A 16 18.00 -22.63 -13.56
C ALA A 16 16.84 -21.63 -13.71
N ILE A 17 17.16 -20.44 -14.20
CA ILE A 17 16.19 -19.44 -14.65
C ILE A 17 16.46 -19.09 -16.11
N THR A 18 15.40 -18.80 -16.88
CA THR A 18 15.55 -18.16 -18.18
C THR A 18 15.22 -16.69 -18.05
N ILE A 19 16.15 -15.84 -18.46
CA ILE A 19 15.99 -14.40 -18.54
C ILE A 19 15.79 -13.98 -19.99
N ALA A 20 15.00 -12.95 -20.22
CA ALA A 20 14.81 -12.32 -21.52
C ALA A 20 15.25 -10.86 -21.46
N ASN A 21 16.01 -10.41 -22.46
CA ASN A 21 16.32 -9.00 -22.66
C ASN A 21 15.20 -8.35 -23.49
N ALA A 22 14.47 -7.40 -22.90
CA ALA A 22 13.35 -6.74 -23.57
C ALA A 22 13.78 -5.84 -24.74
N ALA A 23 15.04 -5.37 -24.79
CA ALA A 23 15.55 -4.60 -25.93
C ALA A 23 15.85 -5.47 -27.15
N THR A 24 16.44 -6.65 -26.94
CA THR A 24 16.95 -7.51 -28.02
C THR A 24 16.06 -8.71 -28.32
N GLY A 25 15.14 -9.06 -27.40
CA GLY A 25 14.36 -10.29 -27.44
C GLY A 25 15.15 -11.55 -27.11
N GLU A 26 16.45 -11.43 -26.88
CA GLU A 26 17.34 -12.57 -26.60
C GLU A 26 16.98 -13.22 -25.27
N LYS A 27 16.97 -14.56 -25.25
CA LYS A 27 16.76 -15.37 -24.06
C LYS A 27 18.04 -16.10 -23.69
N GLN A 28 18.35 -16.10 -22.41
CA GLN A 28 19.48 -16.83 -21.85
C GLN A 28 19.01 -17.64 -20.64
N THR A 29 19.43 -18.91 -20.57
CA THR A 29 19.25 -19.73 -19.37
C THR A 29 20.51 -19.64 -18.52
N LEU A 30 20.34 -19.42 -17.22
CA LEU A 30 21.40 -19.30 -16.23
C LEU A 30 21.14 -20.30 -15.11
N ASP A 31 22.19 -20.99 -14.68
CA ASP A 31 22.14 -21.84 -13.49
C ASP A 31 21.84 -20.97 -12.26
N ALA A 32 20.88 -21.40 -11.45
CA ALA A 32 20.45 -20.70 -10.25
C ALA A 32 19.78 -21.66 -9.27
N ASN A 33 20.31 -21.75 -8.05
CA ASN A 33 19.72 -22.58 -6.99
C ASN A 33 18.71 -21.83 -6.11
N SER A 34 18.57 -20.50 -6.29
CA SER A 34 17.66 -19.67 -5.52
C SER A 34 17.23 -18.42 -6.30
N LEU A 35 15.98 -18.02 -6.13
CA LEU A 35 15.40 -16.80 -6.71
C LEU A 35 14.60 -16.06 -5.64
N PHE A 36 14.95 -14.81 -5.40
CA PHE A 36 14.22 -13.93 -4.48
C PHE A 36 13.51 -12.82 -5.25
N ILE A 37 12.19 -12.76 -5.15
CA ILE A 37 11.36 -11.81 -5.89
C ILE A 37 11.03 -10.61 -4.99
N PHE A 38 11.57 -9.44 -5.31
CA PHE A 38 11.34 -8.19 -4.59
C PHE A 38 10.57 -7.16 -5.44
N ILE A 39 9.39 -7.53 -5.94
CA ILE A 39 8.53 -6.67 -6.80
C ILE A 39 7.58 -5.77 -6.00
N GLY A 40 7.71 -5.74 -4.67
CA GLY A 40 6.83 -5.00 -3.76
C GLY A 40 5.66 -5.82 -3.23
N ALA A 41 4.74 -5.15 -2.54
CA ALA A 41 3.59 -5.76 -1.88
C ALA A 41 2.27 -5.21 -2.45
N LYS A 42 1.26 -6.09 -2.55
CA LYS A 42 -0.11 -5.71 -2.91
C LYS A 42 -0.96 -5.62 -1.63
N PRO A 43 -1.57 -4.47 -1.32
CA PRO A 43 -2.42 -4.34 -0.14
C PRO A 43 -3.72 -5.13 -0.32
N GLN A 44 -4.17 -5.80 0.74
CA GLN A 44 -5.41 -6.61 0.75
C GLN A 44 -6.64 -5.75 1.06
N THR A 45 -6.86 -4.73 0.22
CA THR A 45 -7.85 -3.65 0.44
C THR A 45 -8.96 -3.65 -0.62
N GLN A 46 -9.07 -4.72 -1.41
CA GLN A 46 -10.06 -4.84 -2.49
C GLN A 46 -11.50 -4.71 -1.97
N TRP A 47 -11.77 -5.28 -0.80
CA TRP A 47 -13.09 -5.21 -0.14
C TRP A 47 -13.51 -3.79 0.30
N LEU A 48 -12.59 -2.83 0.31
CA LEU A 48 -12.84 -1.42 0.64
C LEU A 48 -13.13 -0.54 -0.58
N GLU A 49 -13.26 -1.14 -1.76
CA GLU A 49 -13.57 -0.42 -2.99
C GLU A 49 -14.87 0.37 -2.91
N GLY A 50 -14.82 1.63 -3.35
CA GLY A 50 -15.96 2.55 -3.26
C GLY A 50 -16.26 3.08 -1.86
N LEU A 51 -15.69 2.48 -0.80
CA LEU A 51 -15.88 2.92 0.58
C LEU A 51 -14.87 3.99 0.99
N VAL A 52 -13.57 3.74 0.76
CA VAL A 52 -12.50 4.71 1.05
C VAL A 52 -11.67 4.97 -0.20
N GLU A 53 -11.11 6.18 -0.32
CA GLU A 53 -10.19 6.52 -1.40
C GLU A 53 -8.90 5.70 -1.30
N ARG A 54 -8.51 5.11 -2.43
CA ARG A 54 -7.29 4.33 -2.61
C ARG A 54 -6.52 4.86 -3.82
N ASN A 55 -5.20 4.72 -3.82
CA ASN A 55 -4.40 4.98 -5.02
C ASN A 55 -4.58 3.85 -6.06
N GLU A 56 -4.01 4.02 -7.25
CA GLU A 56 -4.09 3.03 -8.36
C GLU A 56 -3.50 1.65 -7.99
N GLN A 57 -2.59 1.61 -7.01
CA GLN A 57 -1.98 0.38 -6.50
C GLN A 57 -2.80 -0.27 -5.38
N GLY A 58 -3.91 0.34 -4.96
CA GLY A 58 -4.82 -0.16 -3.93
C GLY A 58 -4.50 0.27 -2.49
N PHE A 59 -3.48 1.10 -2.24
CA PHE A 59 -3.18 1.58 -0.90
C PHE A 59 -4.18 2.67 -0.48
N ILE A 60 -4.60 2.66 0.78
CA ILE A 60 -5.59 3.60 1.33
C ILE A 60 -4.93 4.97 1.54
N LEU A 61 -5.56 6.02 1.01
CA LEU A 61 -5.15 7.41 1.25
C LEU A 61 -5.66 7.88 2.62
N SER A 62 -4.89 8.72 3.31
CA SER A 62 -5.25 9.22 4.64
C SER A 62 -4.65 10.59 4.93
N GLY A 63 -5.31 11.38 5.78
CA GLY A 63 -4.76 12.63 6.29
C GLY A 63 -4.36 13.59 5.16
N PRO A 64 -3.12 14.11 5.16
CA PRO A 64 -2.64 15.01 4.11
C PRO A 64 -2.71 14.43 2.69
N ASP A 65 -2.57 13.11 2.53
CA ASP A 65 -2.58 12.43 1.23
C ASP A 65 -3.98 12.44 0.55
N LEU A 66 -5.03 12.85 1.28
CA LEU A 66 -6.38 13.04 0.75
C LEU A 66 -6.64 14.43 0.18
N ARG A 67 -5.76 15.40 0.46
CA ARG A 67 -5.95 16.78 -0.01
C ARG A 67 -5.50 16.90 -1.46
N ARG A 68 -6.39 17.40 -2.32
CA ARG A 68 -6.12 17.67 -3.74
C ARG A 68 -6.36 19.15 -4.00
N ASP A 69 -5.34 19.85 -4.50
CA ASP A 69 -5.41 21.29 -4.80
C ASP A 69 -5.92 22.14 -3.62
N GLY A 70 -5.54 21.77 -2.39
CA GLY A 70 -5.98 22.45 -1.18
C GLY A 70 -7.38 22.10 -0.68
N HIS A 71 -8.14 21.27 -1.40
CA HIS A 71 -9.50 20.88 -1.04
C HIS A 71 -9.55 19.58 -0.22
N ARG A 72 -10.60 19.43 0.59
CA ARG A 72 -10.91 18.21 1.35
C ARG A 72 -11.40 17.09 0.40
N PRO A 73 -11.28 15.81 0.79
CA PRO A 73 -11.70 14.70 -0.06
C PRO A 73 -13.19 14.77 -0.42
N ARG A 74 -13.57 14.11 -1.50
CA ARG A 74 -14.94 14.17 -2.01
C ARG A 74 -15.91 13.58 -0.98
N GLY A 75 -16.99 14.31 -0.70
CA GLY A 75 -18.01 13.85 0.25
C GLY A 75 -17.64 14.06 1.72
N TRP A 76 -16.55 14.77 2.01
CA TRP A 76 -16.18 15.17 3.36
C TRP A 76 -17.16 16.20 3.93
N ARG A 77 -17.75 15.91 5.09
CA ARG A 77 -18.83 16.70 5.69
C ARG A 77 -18.45 17.47 6.95
N LEU A 78 -17.23 17.28 7.46
CA LEU A 78 -16.80 17.92 8.70
C LEU A 78 -16.10 19.25 8.42
N GLU A 79 -16.30 20.21 9.30
CA GLU A 79 -15.64 21.53 9.29
C GLU A 79 -14.20 21.50 9.83
N ARG A 80 -13.47 20.44 9.48
CA ARG A 80 -12.05 20.25 9.77
C ARG A 80 -11.42 19.39 8.68
N ASP A 81 -10.11 19.43 8.59
CA ASP A 81 -9.37 18.51 7.72
C ASP A 81 -9.32 17.11 8.34
N PRO A 82 -9.08 16.05 7.52
CA PRO A 82 -8.86 14.70 8.04
C PRO A 82 -7.69 14.65 9.01
N PHE A 83 -7.81 13.86 10.09
CA PHE A 83 -6.66 13.57 10.94
C PHE A 83 -5.60 12.78 10.17
N LEU A 84 -4.35 12.75 10.68
CA LEU A 84 -3.19 12.15 10.01
C LEU A 84 -3.43 10.74 9.44
N LEU A 85 -4.19 9.92 10.15
CA LEU A 85 -4.49 8.52 9.81
C LEU A 85 -5.95 8.30 9.42
N GLU A 86 -6.73 9.36 9.28
CA GLU A 86 -8.14 9.27 8.89
C GLU A 86 -8.26 9.16 7.37
N SER A 87 -9.06 8.20 6.92
CA SER A 87 -9.34 7.95 5.51
C SER A 87 -10.27 9.03 4.93
N SER A 88 -10.68 8.87 3.66
CA SER A 88 -11.66 9.77 3.02
C SER A 88 -13.04 9.76 3.67
N VAL A 89 -13.32 8.81 4.57
CA VAL A 89 -14.56 8.72 5.34
C VAL A 89 -14.27 9.13 6.79
N PRO A 90 -14.93 10.18 7.31
CA PRO A 90 -14.75 10.58 8.70
C PRO A 90 -14.98 9.43 9.68
N GLY A 91 -14.10 9.29 10.66
CA GLY A 91 -14.16 8.23 11.67
C GLY A 91 -13.58 6.88 11.26
N ILE A 92 -13.21 6.69 9.98
CA ILE A 92 -12.48 5.49 9.53
C ILE A 92 -10.99 5.82 9.50
N PHE A 93 -10.18 5.04 10.22
CA PHE A 93 -8.74 5.24 10.32
C PHE A 93 -7.96 4.05 9.74
N VAL A 94 -6.75 4.33 9.26
CA VAL A 94 -5.86 3.33 8.65
C VAL A 94 -4.47 3.40 9.27
N ALA A 95 -3.87 2.22 9.50
CA ALA A 95 -2.51 2.09 10.01
C ALA A 95 -1.78 0.95 9.30
N GLY A 96 -0.45 1.04 9.26
CA GLY A 96 0.43 0.00 8.75
C GLY A 96 0.54 -0.06 7.23
N ASP A 97 0.90 -1.23 6.72
CA ASP A 97 1.35 -1.39 5.34
C ASP A 97 0.24 -1.22 4.29
N VAL A 98 -1.03 -1.21 4.70
CA VAL A 98 -2.17 -0.92 3.80
C VAL A 98 -2.32 0.56 3.48
N ARG A 99 -1.70 1.45 4.29
CA ARG A 99 -1.71 2.90 4.09
C ARG A 99 -0.73 3.31 2.98
N TYR A 100 -1.14 4.27 2.17
CA TYR A 100 -0.29 4.91 1.18
C TYR A 100 0.84 5.68 1.87
N ASN A 101 2.05 5.65 1.31
CA ASN A 101 3.24 6.28 1.90
C ASN A 101 3.55 5.86 3.35
N SER A 102 3.16 4.66 3.79
CA SER A 102 3.65 4.13 5.07
C SER A 102 5.09 3.63 4.97
N VAL A 103 5.80 3.63 6.10
CA VAL A 103 7.24 3.32 6.17
C VAL A 103 7.54 1.84 5.87
N LYS A 104 6.52 0.98 5.82
CA LYS A 104 6.62 -0.49 5.61
C LYS A 104 7.53 -1.16 6.63
N ARG A 105 7.37 -0.78 7.91
CA ARG A 105 8.15 -1.29 9.05
C ARG A 105 7.22 -1.61 10.22
N VAL A 106 7.52 -2.71 10.91
CA VAL A 106 6.74 -3.18 12.07
C VAL A 106 6.58 -2.09 13.12
N ALA A 107 7.68 -1.43 13.54
CA ALA A 107 7.62 -0.37 14.55
C ALA A 107 6.75 0.83 14.12
N SER A 108 6.79 1.22 12.84
CA SER A 108 5.93 2.28 12.31
C SER A 108 4.46 1.86 12.38
N GLY A 109 4.13 0.64 11.93
CA GLY A 109 2.75 0.14 11.97
C GLY A 109 2.20 0.07 13.40
N VAL A 110 3.01 -0.35 14.37
CA VAL A 110 2.63 -0.34 15.80
C VAL A 110 2.37 1.09 16.29
N GLY A 111 3.27 2.03 15.98
CA GLY A 111 3.10 3.44 16.34
C GLY A 111 1.85 4.07 15.72
N GLU A 112 1.61 3.81 14.43
CA GLU A 112 0.42 4.26 13.71
C GLU A 112 -0.86 3.70 14.34
N GLY A 113 -0.87 2.44 14.79
CA GLY A 113 -2.01 1.86 15.51
C GLY A 113 -2.36 2.63 16.79
N SER A 114 -1.35 2.99 17.59
CA SER A 114 -1.52 3.81 18.81
C SER A 114 -2.02 5.22 18.51
N ILE A 115 -1.56 5.83 17.41
CA ILE A 115 -2.02 7.15 16.96
C ILE A 115 -3.47 7.07 16.45
N ALA A 116 -3.82 6.01 15.73
CA ALA A 116 -5.17 5.80 15.19
C ALA A 116 -6.21 5.75 16.32
N ILE A 117 -5.95 4.99 17.40
CA ILE A 117 -6.89 4.91 18.52
C ILE A 117 -7.05 6.25 19.25
N MET A 118 -5.97 7.03 19.39
CA MET A 118 -6.04 8.39 19.94
C MET A 118 -6.98 9.28 19.09
N PHE A 119 -6.87 9.22 17.76
CA PHE A 119 -7.78 9.98 16.88
C PHE A 119 -9.20 9.44 16.87
N VAL A 120 -9.42 8.13 17.05
CA VAL A 120 -10.76 7.57 17.25
C VAL A 120 -11.42 8.20 18.48
N HIS A 121 -10.72 8.29 19.61
CA HIS A 121 -11.25 8.95 20.81
C HIS A 121 -11.59 10.42 20.56
N ARG A 122 -10.72 11.15 19.85
CA ARG A 122 -10.96 12.54 19.48
C ARG A 122 -12.18 12.70 18.59
N TYR A 123 -12.28 11.91 17.53
CA TYR A 123 -13.44 11.90 16.63
C TYR A 123 -14.73 11.60 17.39
N LEU A 124 -14.73 10.57 18.24
CA LEU A 124 -15.90 10.20 19.04
C LEU A 124 -16.32 11.31 20.01
N SER A 125 -15.38 12.11 20.54
CA SER A 125 -15.71 13.26 21.37
C SER A 125 -16.37 14.40 20.59
N GLU A 126 -16.06 14.54 19.30
CA GLU A 126 -16.65 15.56 18.43
C GLU A 126 -18.08 15.18 17.98
N VAL A 127 -18.34 13.89 17.70
CA VAL A 127 -19.65 13.45 17.18
C VAL A 127 -20.66 13.06 18.26
N ARG A 128 -20.22 12.90 19.51
CA ARG A 128 -21.10 12.64 20.67
C ARG A 128 -21.50 13.92 21.42
N ALA A 129 -20.94 15.07 21.05
CA ALA A 129 -21.28 16.39 21.57
C ALA A 129 -22.47 16.97 20.81
#